data_AF-A0A356VBJ6-F1
#
_entry.id   AF-A0A356VBJ6-F1
#
_cell.length_a   1.000
_cell.length_b   1.000
_cell.length_c   1.000
_cell.angle_alpha   90.00
_cell.angle_beta   90.00
_cell.angle_gamma   90.00
#
_symmetry.space_group_name_H-M   'P 1'
#
loop_
_entity.id
_entity.type
_entity.pdbx_description
1 polymer ?
#
loop_
_entity_poly.entity_id
_entity_poly.type
_entity_poly.pdbx_seq_one_letter_code
_entity_poly.pdbx_strand_id
1 'polypeptide(L)'
;MALALGLMSGTSCDGISSALVDFRPRVMRVVGCRTVAYPEPLAQLLRRSRTLTVPHAAQLNILLGEWFAQAALRLLRSTRTPARRVAVIGSHGHTVYHGPR
;
A
#
# COMPACT_ATOMS: atom_id res chain seq x y z
N MET A 1 -10.63 9.56 -18.73
CA MET A 1 -10.79 8.51 -17.69
C MET A 1 -9.41 8.06 -17.29
N ALA A 2 -9.06 8.19 -16.02
CA ALA A 2 -7.76 7.73 -15.51
C ALA A 2 -8.01 6.77 -14.34
N LEU A 3 -7.41 5.58 -14.42
CA LEU A 3 -7.40 4.67 -13.27
C LEU A 3 -6.21 5.02 -12.38
N ALA A 4 -6.48 5.29 -11.11
CA ALA A 4 -5.46 5.46 -10.09
C ALA A 4 -5.58 4.34 -9.05
N LEU A 5 -4.43 3.87 -8.57
CA LEU A 5 -4.36 2.85 -7.55
C LEU A 5 -3.82 3.47 -6.26
N GLY A 6 -4.62 3.42 -5.20
CA GLY A 6 -4.22 3.84 -3.85
C GLY A 6 -3.68 2.66 -3.05
N LEU A 7 -2.58 2.88 -2.34
CA LEU A 7 -1.95 1.92 -1.42
C LEU A 7 -1.74 2.56 -0.04
N MET A 8 -2.13 1.85 1.00
CA MET A 8 -2.03 2.33 2.37
C MET A 8 -1.63 1.20 3.33
N SER A 9 -0.63 1.45 4.16
CA SER A 9 -0.34 0.63 5.34
C SER A 9 -0.48 1.50 6.60
N GLY A 10 -1.51 1.22 7.38
CA GLY A 10 -1.77 1.93 8.64
C GLY A 10 -0.88 1.43 9.79
N THR A 11 -0.88 2.19 10.87
CA THR A 11 -0.11 1.88 12.10
C THR A 11 -0.67 0.71 12.90
N SER A 12 -1.89 0.24 12.60
CA SER A 12 -2.43 -0.99 13.17
C SER A 12 -1.63 -2.24 12.76
N CYS A 13 -0.84 -2.15 11.67
CA CYS A 13 -0.01 -3.23 11.15
C CYS A 13 -0.80 -4.50 10.77
N ASP A 14 -2.09 -4.35 10.41
CA ASP A 14 -2.93 -5.48 10.00
C ASP A 14 -2.67 -5.93 8.55
N GLY A 15 -2.20 -5.01 7.71
CA GLY A 15 -1.97 -5.28 6.30
C GLY A 15 -1.81 -4.04 5.43
N ILE A 16 -1.91 -4.28 4.11
CA ILE A 16 -1.96 -3.24 3.08
C ILE A 16 -3.36 -3.18 2.50
N SER A 17 -4.00 -2.03 2.65
CA SER A 17 -5.24 -1.69 1.99
C SER A 17 -4.94 -1.09 0.62
N SER A 18 -5.70 -1.51 -0.37
CA SER A 18 -5.57 -1.07 -1.76
C SER A 18 -6.93 -0.72 -2.34
N ALA A 19 -6.97 0.32 -3.16
CA ALA A 19 -8.18 0.74 -3.87
C ALA A 19 -7.86 1.13 -5.31
N LEU A 20 -8.70 0.71 -6.25
CA LEU A 20 -8.62 1.09 -7.65
C LEU A 20 -9.78 2.04 -7.93
N VAL A 21 -9.47 3.23 -8.42
CA VAL A 21 -10.45 4.32 -8.58
C VAL A 21 -10.42 4.82 -10.02
N ASP A 22 -11.59 4.94 -10.62
CA ASP A 22 -11.81 5.55 -11.93
C ASP A 22 -12.15 7.03 -11.74
N PHE A 23 -11.22 7.88 -12.14
CA PHE A 23 -11.37 9.33 -12.12
C PHE A 23 -11.85 9.86 -13.47
N ARG A 24 -12.91 10.66 -13.39
CA ARG A 24 -13.52 11.40 -14.49
C ARG A 24 -13.71 12.86 -14.05
N PRO A 25 -13.86 13.81 -14.97
CA PRO A 25 -14.20 15.18 -14.59
C PRO A 25 -15.42 15.19 -13.66
N ARG A 26 -15.24 15.72 -12.44
CA ARG A 26 -16.27 15.83 -11.39
C ARG A 26 -16.87 14.52 -10.87
N VAL A 27 -16.32 13.35 -11.24
CA VAL A 27 -16.83 12.04 -10.78
C VAL A 27 -15.67 11.14 -10.39
N MET A 28 -15.80 10.53 -9.21
CA MET A 28 -14.90 9.51 -8.69
C MET A 28 -15.69 8.23 -8.44
N ARG A 29 -15.21 7.10 -8.96
CA ARG A 29 -15.84 5.78 -8.74
C ARG A 29 -14.83 4.76 -8.27
N VAL A 30 -15.10 4.12 -7.14
CA VAL A 30 -14.32 2.97 -6.67
C VAL A 30 -14.64 1.76 -7.56
N VAL A 31 -13.62 1.23 -8.22
CA VAL A 31 -13.70 0.03 -9.07
C VAL A 31 -13.58 -1.23 -8.23
N GLY A 32 -12.74 -1.20 -7.20
CA GLY A 32 -12.58 -2.27 -6.24
C GLY A 32 -11.63 -1.90 -5.12
N CYS A 33 -11.74 -2.60 -4.01
CA CYS A 33 -10.85 -2.47 -2.86
C CYS A 33 -10.46 -3.84 -2.35
N ARG A 34 -9.30 -3.93 -1.71
CA ARG A 34 -8.80 -5.16 -1.11
C ARG A 34 -7.78 -4.87 -0.02
N THR A 35 -7.83 -5.66 1.05
CA THR A 35 -6.75 -5.72 2.04
C THR A 35 -5.96 -7.02 1.89
N VAL A 36 -4.63 -6.90 1.95
CA VAL A 36 -3.71 -8.02 2.06
C VAL A 36 -3.14 -8.00 3.47
N ALA A 37 -3.52 -9.00 4.27
CA ALA A 37 -3.02 -9.12 5.63
C ALA A 37 -1.51 -9.37 5.64
N TYR A 38 -0.82 -8.76 6.60
CA TYR A 38 0.58 -9.11 6.85
C TYR A 38 0.68 -10.45 7.57
N PRO A 39 1.71 -11.26 7.29
CA PRO A 39 2.04 -12.39 8.14
C PRO A 39 2.55 -11.86 9.49
N GLU A 40 2.26 -12.60 10.55
CA GLU A 40 2.55 -12.15 11.92
C GLU A 40 4.01 -11.71 12.16
N PRO A 41 5.05 -12.37 11.63
CA PRO A 41 6.44 -11.90 11.78
C PRO A 41 6.67 -10.50 11.20
N LEU A 42 6.07 -10.18 10.05
CA LEU A 42 6.17 -8.85 9.45
C LEU A 42 5.38 -7.83 10.26
N ALA A 43 4.18 -8.17 10.72
CA ALA A 43 3.38 -7.31 11.58
C ALA A 43 4.14 -6.94 12.87
N GLN A 44 4.83 -7.90 13.50
CA GLN A 44 5.67 -7.64 14.67
C GLN A 44 6.86 -6.74 14.35
N LEU A 45 7.52 -6.93 13.21
CA LEU A 45 8.62 -6.07 12.77
C LEU A 45 8.15 -4.62 12.56
N LEU A 46 6.99 -4.43 11.92
CA LEU A 46 6.38 -3.11 11.70
C LEU A 46 6.00 -2.41 13.01
N ARG A 47 5.44 -3.15 13.97
CA ARG A 47 5.14 -2.63 15.33
C ARG A 47 6.38 -2.10 16.05
N ARG A 48 7.57 -2.63 15.73
CA ARG A 48 8.86 -2.22 16.33
C ARG A 48 9.66 -1.26 15.43
N SER A 49 9.12 -0.85 14.29
CA SER A 49 9.83 -0.11 13.24
C SER A 49 10.50 1.18 13.76
N ARG A 50 9.87 1.88 14.70
CA ARG A 50 10.41 3.10 15.33
C ARG A 50 11.76 2.91 16.02
N THR A 51 12.06 1.69 16.46
CA THR A 51 13.30 1.35 17.21
C THR A 51 14.37 0.72 16.33
N LEU A 52 14.11 0.56 15.03
CA LEU A 52 15.07 -0.02 14.11
C LEU A 52 16.26 0.91 13.87
N THR A 53 17.44 0.31 13.69
CA THR A 53 18.60 1.01 13.16
C THR A 53 18.35 1.39 11.70
N VAL A 54 19.07 2.40 11.19
CA VAL A 54 18.95 2.84 9.79
C VAL A 54 19.10 1.69 8.78
N PRO A 55 20.09 0.78 8.90
CA PRO A 55 20.20 -0.36 7.98
C PRO A 55 18.97 -1.28 8.00
N HIS A 56 18.42 -1.58 9.17
CA HIS A 56 17.23 -2.42 9.28
C HIS A 56 15.97 -1.71 8.76
N ALA A 57 15.86 -0.39 8.97
CA ALA A 57 14.76 0.40 8.41
C ALA A 57 14.81 0.42 6.87
N ALA A 58 16.00 0.52 6.28
CA ALA A 58 16.19 0.45 4.83
C ALA A 58 15.79 -0.93 4.27
N GLN A 59 16.19 -2.02 4.95
CA GLN A 59 15.77 -3.39 4.58
C GLN A 59 14.25 -3.56 4.68
N LEU A 60 13.64 -3.05 5.76
CA LEU A 60 12.19 -3.07 5.94
C LEU A 60 11.47 -2.31 4.82
N ASN A 61 12.00 -1.17 4.37
CA ASN A 61 11.42 -0.41 3.26
C ASN A 61 11.40 -1.22 1.95
N ILE A 62 12.48 -1.94 1.62
CA ILE A 62 12.52 -2.80 0.43
C ILE A 62 11.50 -3.94 0.55
N LEU A 63 11.48 -4.61 1.71
CA LEU A 63 10.53 -5.68 2.00
C LEU A 63 9.07 -5.19 1.86
N LEU A 64 8.75 -4.03 2.42
CA LEU A 64 7.42 -3.43 2.30
C LEU A 64 7.07 -3.11 0.84
N GLY A 65 8.03 -2.66 0.03
CA GLY A 65 7.84 -2.44 -1.40
C GLY A 65 7.30 -3.67 -2.13
N GLU A 66 7.85 -4.85 -1.83
CA GLU A 66 7.35 -6.13 -2.37
C GLU A 66 5.92 -6.42 -1.91
N TRP A 67 5.60 -6.16 -0.65
CA TRP A 67 4.23 -6.33 -0.14
C TRP A 67 3.24 -5.37 -0.80
N PHE A 68 3.64 -4.11 -1.01
CA PHE A 68 2.83 -3.12 -1.74
C PHE A 68 2.59 -3.55 -3.19
N ALA A 69 3.62 -4.04 -3.89
CA ALA A 69 3.48 -4.57 -5.24
C ALA A 69 2.53 -5.78 -5.28
N GLN A 70 2.65 -6.71 -4.33
CA GLN A 70 1.74 -7.84 -4.22
C GLN A 70 0.29 -7.42 -3.97
N ALA A 71 0.06 -6.43 -3.11
CA ALA A 71 -1.29 -5.91 -2.85
C ALA A 71 -1.91 -5.29 -4.11
N ALA A 72 -1.14 -4.46 -4.83
CA ALA A 72 -1.56 -3.88 -6.10
C ALA A 72 -1.91 -4.96 -7.13
N LEU A 73 -1.03 -5.95 -7.32
CA LEU A 73 -1.25 -7.04 -8.29
C LEU A 73 -2.43 -7.95 -7.92
N ARG A 74 -2.69 -8.17 -6.62
CA ARG A 74 -3.88 -8.92 -6.18
C ARG A 74 -5.16 -8.16 -6.45
N LEU A 75 -5.18 -6.85 -6.20
CA LEU A 75 -6.33 -6.01 -6.52
C LEU A 75 -6.60 -5.98 -8.03
N LEU A 76 -5.57 -5.69 -8.84
CA LEU A 76 -5.68 -5.64 -10.30
C LEU A 76 -6.18 -6.95 -10.91
N ARG A 77 -5.73 -8.10 -10.38
CA ARG A 77 -6.27 -9.41 -10.76
C ARG A 77 -7.76 -9.54 -10.42
N SER A 78 -8.16 -9.16 -9.21
CA SER A 78 -9.57 -9.26 -8.78
C SER A 78 -10.51 -8.35 -9.57
N THR A 79 -10.04 -7.18 -10.01
CA THR A 79 -10.81 -6.25 -10.85
C THR A 79 -10.61 -6.50 -12.35
N ARG A 80 -9.89 -7.57 -12.73
CA ARG A 80 -9.52 -7.90 -14.12
C ARG A 80 -8.94 -6.70 -14.90
N THR A 81 -8.18 -5.86 -14.21
CA THR A 81 -7.60 -4.63 -14.77
C THR A 81 -6.13 -4.86 -15.13
N PRO A 82 -5.73 -4.67 -16.41
CA PRO A 82 -4.32 -4.73 -16.78
C PRO A 82 -3.49 -3.62 -16.10
N ALA A 83 -2.30 -3.94 -15.59
CA ALA A 83 -1.44 -2.95 -14.92
C ALA A 83 -1.15 -1.71 -15.79
N ARG A 84 -0.94 -1.89 -17.10
CA ARG A 84 -0.75 -0.80 -18.08
C ARG A 84 -1.89 0.23 -18.16
N ARG A 85 -3.06 -0.08 -17.59
CA ARG A 85 -4.23 0.83 -17.56
C ARG A 85 -4.22 1.73 -16.33
N VAL A 86 -3.41 1.44 -15.32
CA VAL A 86 -3.21 2.30 -14.14
C VAL A 86 -2.29 3.44 -14.54
N ALA A 87 -2.79 4.67 -14.45
CA ALA A 87 -2.05 5.87 -14.83
C ALA A 87 -1.08 6.32 -13.72
N VAL A 88 -1.44 6.07 -12.46
CA VAL A 88 -0.66 6.50 -11.29
C VAL A 88 -0.95 5.60 -10.09
N ILE A 89 0.07 5.46 -9.23
CA ILE A 89 -0.07 4.85 -7.91
C ILE A 89 0.12 5.94 -6.86
N GLY A 90 -0.89 6.14 -6.02
CA GLY A 90 -0.78 6.93 -4.80
C GLY A 90 -0.38 6.00 -3.66
N SER A 91 0.88 6.06 -3.22
CA SER A 91 1.37 5.27 -2.09
C SER A 91 1.55 6.14 -0.87
N HIS A 92 0.79 5.87 0.19
CA HIS A 92 1.02 6.49 1.50
C HIS A 92 2.36 6.05 2.11
N GLY A 93 2.80 4.83 1.77
CA GLY A 93 3.90 4.16 2.48
C GLY A 93 3.48 3.70 3.87
N HIS A 94 4.46 3.54 4.75
CA HIS A 94 4.29 3.14 6.14
C HIS A 94 4.99 4.13 7.06
N THR A 95 4.27 4.70 8.01
CA THR A 95 4.81 5.71 8.93
C THR A 95 5.64 5.03 10.03
N VAL A 96 6.95 5.28 10.05
CA VAL A 96 7.85 4.81 11.12
C VAL A 96 7.97 5.83 12.26
N TYR A 97 7.99 7.11 11.92
CA TYR A 97 8.07 8.22 12.86
C TYR A 97 7.23 9.40 12.34
N HIS A 98 6.56 10.10 13.27
CA HIS A 98 5.80 11.31 12.98
C HIS A 98 6.09 12.34 14.08
N GLY A 99 6.85 13.38 13.74
CA GLY A 99 7.23 14.48 14.64
C GLY A 99 6.81 15.83 14.05
N PRO A 100 5.52 16.20 14.16
CA PRO A 100 4.98 17.44 13.58
C PRO A 100 5.24 18.69 14.45
N ARG A 101 5.88 18.52 15.60
CA ARG A 101 6.25 19.60 16.53
C ARG A 101 7.67 20.06 16.25
#